data_AF-A0A7K2XDT9-F1
#
_entry.id   AF-A0A7K2XDT9-F1
#
_cell.length_a   1.000
_cell.length_b   1.000
_cell.length_c   1.000
_cell.angle_alpha   90.00
_cell.angle_beta   90.00
_cell.angle_gamma   90.00
#
_symmetry.space_group_name_H-M   'P 1'
#
loop_
_entity.id
_entity.type
_entity.pdbx_description
1 polymer ?
#
loop_
_entity_poly.entity_id
_entity_poly.type
_entity_poly.pdbx_seq_one_letter_code
_entity_poly.pdbx_strand_id
1 'polypeptide(L)'
;SATLTGEALRARGIGHLGVVVGSWPAAPDLAARCNLADLPEAAGAPLLGAVPEGSGSLSPADFRATAGNWLAPALGGTWDADAFTETHAEPYGG
;
A
#
# COMPACT_ATOMS: atom_id res chain seq x y z
N SER A 1 -11.44 7.01 -2.08
CA SER A 1 -10.49 8.15 -2.02
C SER A 1 -9.30 7.95 -2.97
N ALA A 2 -8.62 6.79 -2.94
CA ALA A 2 -7.52 6.47 -3.87
C ALA A 2 -7.93 6.53 -5.35
N THR A 3 -9.08 5.95 -5.72
CA THR A 3 -9.63 5.99 -7.09
C THR A 3 -9.80 7.42 -7.62
N LEU A 4 -10.52 8.27 -6.89
CA LEU A 4 -10.76 9.67 -7.28
C LEU A 4 -9.47 10.49 -7.40
N THR A 5 -8.47 10.18 -6.57
CA THR A 5 -7.16 10.83 -6.63
C THR A 5 -6.38 10.36 -7.86
N GLY A 6 -6.39 9.06 -8.15
CA GLY A 6 -5.76 8.49 -9.34
C GLY A 6 -6.38 9.02 -10.63
N GLU A 7 -7.72 9.10 -10.71
CA GLU A 7 -8.44 9.68 -11.83
C GLU A 7 -8.09 11.16 -12.03
N ALA A 8 -8.04 11.95 -10.96
CA ALA A 8 -7.70 13.37 -11.02
C ALA A 8 -6.25 13.61 -11.49
N LEU A 9 -5.29 12.75 -11.10
CA LEU A 9 -3.90 12.82 -11.56
C LEU A 9 -3.79 12.49 -13.05
N ARG A 10 -4.49 11.43 -13.49
CA ARG A 10 -4.53 11.02 -14.90
C ARG A 10 -5.16 12.07 -15.79
N ALA A 11 -6.27 12.68 -15.35
CA ALA A 11 -6.92 13.79 -16.05
C ALA A 11 -6.01 15.02 -16.22
N ARG A 12 -4.96 15.15 -15.40
CA ARG A 12 -3.97 16.25 -15.46
C ARG A 12 -2.66 15.85 -16.13
N GLY A 13 -2.54 14.62 -16.67
CA GLY A 13 -1.33 14.13 -17.32
C GLY A 13 -0.14 13.90 -16.38
N ILE A 14 -0.39 13.81 -15.06
CA ILE A 14 0.67 13.55 -14.08
C ILE A 14 0.79 12.04 -13.92
N GLY A 15 1.95 11.49 -14.29
CA GLY A 15 2.27 10.08 -14.02
C GLY A 15 2.33 9.85 -12.51
N HIS A 16 1.51 8.93 -12.00
CA HIS A 16 1.60 8.50 -10.60
C HIS A 16 2.49 7.26 -10.52
N LEU A 17 3.56 7.34 -9.71
CA LEU A 17 4.53 6.25 -9.54
C LEU A 17 3.87 4.98 -8.97
N GLY A 18 2.86 5.14 -8.11
CA GLY A 18 2.14 4.05 -7.45
C GLY A 18 1.42 4.53 -6.19
N VAL A 19 0.75 3.62 -5.48
CA VAL A 19 0.00 3.91 -4.24
C VAL A 19 0.63 3.23 -3.04
N VAL A 20 0.41 3.78 -1.84
CA VAL A 20 0.86 3.21 -0.56
C VAL A 20 -0.33 3.16 0.38
N VAL A 21 -0.54 2.03 1.05
CA VAL A 21 -1.50 1.96 2.16
C VAL A 21 -0.90 2.65 3.37
N GLY A 22 -1.51 3.75 3.81
CA GLY A 22 -0.95 4.60 4.88
C GLY A 22 -1.10 4.05 6.30
N SER A 23 -1.96 3.05 6.50
CA SER A 23 -2.14 2.36 7.79
C SER A 23 -2.71 0.97 7.55
N TRP A 24 -1.85 -0.05 7.65
CA TRP A 24 -2.20 -1.45 7.50
C TRP A 24 -2.38 -2.10 8.89
N PRO A 25 -3.58 -2.59 9.22
CA PRO A 25 -3.85 -3.15 10.54
C PRO A 25 -3.15 -4.50 10.73
N ALA A 26 -2.76 -4.81 11.98
CA ALA A 26 -2.17 -6.10 12.32
C ALA A 26 -3.17 -7.27 12.14
N ALA A 27 -4.47 -6.99 12.23
CA ALA A 27 -5.55 -7.93 11.98
C ALA A 27 -6.51 -7.34 10.93
N PRO A 28 -6.21 -7.47 9.63
CA PRO A 28 -7.05 -6.93 8.56
C PRO A 28 -8.37 -7.70 8.47
N ASP A 29 -9.47 -6.95 8.52
CA ASP A 29 -10.82 -7.46 8.26
C ASP A 29 -11.04 -7.72 6.76
N LEU A 30 -12.19 -8.30 6.41
CA LEU A 30 -12.50 -8.63 5.02
C LEU A 30 -12.42 -7.39 4.11
N ALA A 31 -12.92 -6.24 4.56
CA ALA A 31 -12.90 -5.02 3.78
C ALA A 31 -11.46 -4.56 3.49
N ALA A 32 -10.56 -4.60 4.46
CA ALA A 32 -9.15 -4.27 4.26
C ALA A 32 -8.48 -5.20 3.24
N ARG A 33 -8.81 -6.50 3.28
CA ARG A 33 -8.24 -7.51 2.38
C ARG A 33 -8.76 -7.41 0.95
N CYS A 34 -10.08 -7.23 0.76
CA CYS A 34 -10.65 -6.99 -0.57
C CYS A 34 -10.11 -5.68 -1.16
N ASN A 35 -10.10 -4.61 -0.36
CA ASN A 35 -9.54 -3.33 -0.80
C ASN A 35 -8.08 -3.47 -1.23
N LEU A 36 -7.26 -4.26 -0.53
CA LEU A 36 -5.87 -4.49 -0.90
C LEU A 36 -5.74 -5.12 -2.30
N ALA A 37 -6.59 -6.10 -2.61
CA ALA A 37 -6.62 -6.77 -3.91
C ALA A 37 -7.01 -5.80 -5.04
N ASP A 38 -8.02 -4.97 -4.81
CA ASP A 38 -8.59 -4.07 -5.84
C ASP A 38 -7.79 -2.77 -6.01
N LEU A 39 -6.97 -2.40 -5.03
CA LEU A 39 -6.32 -1.09 -4.94
C LEU A 39 -5.44 -0.75 -6.16
N PRO A 40 -4.60 -1.65 -6.70
CA PRO A 40 -3.76 -1.34 -7.86
C PRO A 40 -4.59 -1.01 -9.11
N GLU A 41 -5.66 -1.77 -9.34
CA GLU A 41 -6.58 -1.56 -10.45
C GLU A 41 -7.35 -0.25 -10.27
N ALA A 42 -7.95 -0.06 -9.09
CA ALA A 42 -8.75 1.12 -8.76
C ALA A 42 -7.92 2.42 -8.80
N ALA A 43 -6.64 2.38 -8.43
CA ALA A 43 -5.73 3.52 -8.56
C ALA A 43 -5.16 3.68 -9.98
N GLY A 44 -5.19 2.62 -10.79
CA GLY A 44 -4.47 2.50 -12.05
C GLY A 44 -2.97 2.75 -11.90
N ALA A 45 -2.40 2.30 -10.79
CA ALA A 45 -1.00 2.48 -10.43
C ALA A 45 -0.55 1.34 -9.50
N PRO A 46 0.72 0.90 -9.55
CA PRO A 46 1.17 -0.23 -8.75
C PRO A 46 1.13 0.07 -7.24
N LEU A 47 0.94 -0.97 -6.42
CA LEU A 47 1.12 -0.87 -4.99
C LEU A 47 2.61 -0.83 -4.65
N LEU A 48 3.04 0.19 -3.90
CA LEU A 48 4.44 0.46 -3.56
C LEU A 48 4.73 0.40 -2.07
N GLY A 49 3.75 0.04 -1.24
CA GLY A 49 3.99 -0.14 0.17
C GLY A 49 2.74 -0.25 1.01
N ALA A 50 2.95 -0.71 2.24
CA ALA A 50 1.94 -0.76 3.30
C ALA A 50 2.61 -0.40 4.62
N VAL A 51 2.24 0.76 5.17
CA VAL A 51 2.76 1.26 6.46
C VAL A 51 1.96 0.61 7.58
N PRO A 52 2.59 -0.07 8.56
CA PRO A 52 1.87 -0.66 9.69
C PRO A 52 1.09 0.39 10.49
N GLU A 53 -0.09 0.00 10.97
CA GLU A 53 -0.87 0.80 11.91
C GLU A 53 -0.04 1.17 13.15
N GLY A 54 -0.18 2.40 13.64
CA GLY A 54 0.56 2.90 14.79
C GLY A 54 1.99 3.35 14.49
N SER A 55 2.45 3.27 13.25
CA SER A 55 3.81 3.73 12.86
C SER A 55 4.09 5.19 13.23
N GLY A 56 3.07 6.05 13.26
CA GLY A 56 3.20 7.45 13.66
C GLY A 56 3.52 7.67 15.15
N SER A 57 3.37 6.63 15.98
CA SER A 57 3.66 6.66 17.41
C SER A 57 5.02 6.04 17.77
N LEU A 58 5.74 5.49 16.79
CA LEU A 58 7.05 4.88 17.00
C LEU A 58 8.09 5.94 17.40
N SER A 59 9.09 5.50 18.16
CA SER A 59 10.26 6.34 18.39
C SER A 59 10.98 6.61 17.05
N PRO A 60 11.71 7.72 16.91
CA PRO A 60 12.49 7.97 15.70
C PRO A 60 13.53 6.89 15.37
N ALA A 61 13.98 6.12 16.38
CA ALA A 61 14.89 5.01 16.17
C ALA A 61 14.15 3.79 15.58
N ASP A 62 13.03 3.40 16.18
CA ASP A 62 12.24 2.25 15.74
C ASP A 62 11.64 2.47 14.36
N PHE A 63 11.15 3.69 14.10
CA PHE A 63 10.66 4.08 12.78
C PHE A 63 11.73 3.90 11.72
N ARG A 64 12.95 4.43 11.93
CA ARG A 64 14.04 4.31 10.94
C ARG A 64 14.52 2.87 10.76
N ALA A 65 14.50 2.08 11.81
CA ALA A 65 14.90 0.68 11.75
C ALA A 65 13.94 -0.19 10.92
N THR A 66 12.67 0.21 10.83
CA THR A 66 11.61 -0.60 10.20
C THR A 66 11.08 0.01 8.90
N ALA A 67 11.11 1.34 8.72
CA ALA A 67 10.53 2.00 7.55
C ALA A 67 11.05 1.49 6.19
N GLY A 68 12.29 1.03 6.13
CA GLY A 68 12.86 0.43 4.92
C GLY A 68 12.12 -0.82 4.44
N ASN A 69 11.42 -1.53 5.33
CA ASN A 69 10.66 -2.74 4.98
C ASN A 69 9.17 -2.49 4.70
N TRP A 70 8.70 -1.23 4.71
CA TRP A 70 7.30 -0.88 4.41
C TRP A 70 7.08 -0.43 2.97
N LEU A 71 8.16 -0.04 2.28
CA LEU A 71 8.14 0.58 0.97
C LEU A 71 8.90 -0.26 -0.06
N ALA A 72 8.41 -0.27 -1.30
CA ALA A 72 9.01 -0.99 -2.41
C ALA A 72 10.38 -0.38 -2.81
N PRO A 73 11.23 -1.12 -3.54
CA PRO A 73 12.51 -0.61 -4.05
C PRO A 73 12.41 0.69 -4.84
N ALA A 74 11.29 0.93 -5.55
CA ALA A 74 11.03 2.18 -6.27
C ALA A 74 10.99 3.42 -5.35
N LEU A 75 10.76 3.22 -4.05
CA LEU A 75 10.78 4.25 -3.00
C LEU A 75 11.99 4.11 -2.05
N GLY A 76 12.95 3.25 -2.38
CA GLY A 76 14.18 3.05 -1.60
C GLY A 76 14.09 2.05 -0.45
N GLY A 77 13.02 1.24 -0.38
CA GLY A 77 12.88 0.17 0.60
C GLY A 77 13.12 -1.24 0.02
N THR A 78 12.67 -2.25 0.75
CA THR A 78 12.86 -3.68 0.41
C THR A 78 11.54 -4.46 0.39
N TRP A 79 10.41 -3.78 0.47
CA TRP A 79 9.09 -4.40 0.54
C TRP A 79 8.67 -5.00 -0.81
N ASP A 80 7.97 -6.12 -0.77
CA ASP A 80 7.51 -6.87 -1.94
C ASP A 80 5.98 -6.87 -2.01
N ALA A 81 5.45 -6.29 -3.10
CA ALA A 81 4.01 -6.15 -3.30
C ALA A 81 3.31 -7.48 -3.54
N ASP A 82 3.95 -8.39 -4.27
CA ASP A 82 3.35 -9.68 -4.63
C ASP A 82 3.28 -10.57 -3.40
N ALA A 83 4.38 -10.66 -2.64
CA ALA A 83 4.43 -11.43 -1.39
C ALA A 83 3.45 -10.88 -0.34
N PHE A 84 3.32 -9.55 -0.25
CA PHE A 84 2.38 -8.93 0.67
C PHE A 84 0.92 -9.21 0.29
N THR A 85 0.60 -9.12 -1.01
CA THR A 85 -0.73 -9.40 -1.54
C THR A 85 -1.10 -10.87 -1.35
N GLU A 86 -0.20 -11.80 -1.65
CA GLU A 86 -0.41 -13.24 -1.42
C GLU A 86 -0.72 -13.57 0.06
N THR A 87 -0.04 -12.88 0.98
CA THR A 87 -0.21 -13.11 2.43
C THR A 87 -1.54 -12.56 2.95
N HIS A 88 -2.03 -11.46 2.39
CA HIS A 88 -3.06 -10.64 3.03
C HIS A 88 -4.33 -10.44 2.22
N ALA A 89 -4.25 -10.46 0.90
CA ALA A 89 -5.42 -10.27 0.06
C ALA A 89 -6.39 -11.44 0.25
N GLU A 90 -7.68 -11.13 0.16
CA GLU A 90 -8.66 -12.17 -0.02
C GLU A 90 -8.53 -12.66 -1.47
N PRO A 91 -8.29 -13.97 -1.73
CA PRO A 91 -8.40 -14.49 -3.08
C PRO A 91 -9.85 -14.29 -3.50
N TYR A 92 -10.08 -13.75 -4.70
CA TYR A 92 -11.43 -13.77 -5.29
C TYR A 92 -11.97 -15.20 -5.18
N GLY A 93 -13.01 -15.37 -4.36
CA GLY A 93 -13.73 -16.64 -4.30
C GLY A 93 -14.19 -17.01 -5.71
N GLY A 94 -13.82 -18.21 -6.15
CA GLY A 94 -14.30 -18.80 -7.39
C GLY A 94 -15.79 -19.11 -7.37
#